data_AF-A0A439KPQ1-F1
#
_entry.id   AF-A0A439KPQ1-F1
#
_cell.length_a   1.000
_cell.length_b   1.000
_cell.length_c   1.000
_cell.angle_alpha   90.00
_cell.angle_beta   90.00
_cell.angle_gamma   90.00
#
_symmetry.space_group_name_H-M   'P 1'
#
loop_
_entity.id
_entity.type
_entity.pdbx_description
1 polymer ?
#
loop_
_entity_poly.entity_id
_entity_poly.type
_entity_poly.pdbx_seq_one_letter_code
_entity_poly.pdbx_strand_id
1 'polypeptide(L)'
;MKRILVTGGCGFIGRHVAQELVEHGYAVCILDALLEQVHGSGAIGLPAGAELIKGDVRDRDAVAEALQGVNAIIHLAAEVGVGQSMYEIARYVGANDLGTATLLEALIKHPVERIVVASSMSVYGEGLYVTPGGRRIDNARRQANDIKSGQWNPLSAADESLSPLPTDEEKPVDLASIYALTKYAQERAVLIFGDA
;
A
#
# COMPACT_ATOMS: atom_id res chain seq x y z
N MET A 1 18.54 -19.64 -8.60
CA MET A 1 17.58 -19.21 -7.56
C MET A 1 17.08 -17.84 -7.97
N LYS A 2 15.77 -17.58 -7.98
CA LYS A 2 15.26 -16.24 -8.31
C LYS A 2 15.48 -15.30 -7.12
N ARG A 3 15.86 -14.05 -7.40
CA ARG A 3 16.05 -12.98 -6.42
C ARG A 3 14.84 -12.05 -6.43
N ILE A 4 14.25 -11.83 -5.26
CA ILE A 4 13.04 -11.02 -5.09
C ILE A 4 13.38 -9.80 -4.25
N LEU A 5 13.03 -8.62 -4.76
CA LEU A 5 13.11 -7.37 -3.99
C LEU A 5 11.79 -7.16 -3.24
N VAL A 6 11.87 -6.95 -1.93
CA VAL A 6 10.73 -6.54 -1.09
C VAL A 6 11.02 -5.13 -0.57
N THR A 7 10.36 -4.12 -1.15
CA THR A 7 10.48 -2.76 -0.59
C THR A 7 9.55 -2.62 0.62
N GLY A 8 9.96 -1.91 1.67
CA GLY A 8 9.23 -1.89 2.94
C GLY A 8 9.26 -3.25 3.66
N GLY A 9 10.25 -4.09 3.34
CA GLY A 9 10.33 -5.48 3.77
C GLY A 9 10.59 -5.68 5.27
N CYS A 10 10.97 -4.64 6.02
CA CYS A 10 11.09 -4.72 7.47
C CYS A 10 9.77 -4.41 8.19
N GLY A 11 8.77 -3.87 7.47
CA GLY A 11 7.47 -3.53 8.03
C GLY A 11 6.63 -4.75 8.42
N PHE A 12 5.45 -4.51 9.02
CA PHE A 12 4.58 -5.56 9.54
C PHE A 12 4.27 -6.66 8.52
N ILE A 13 3.79 -6.30 7.33
CA ILE A 13 3.51 -7.27 6.24
C ILE A 13 4.81 -7.76 5.60
N GLY A 14 5.74 -6.84 5.36
CA GLY A 14 6.98 -7.10 4.63
C GLY A 14 7.82 -8.22 5.24
N ARG A 15 7.96 -8.27 6.57
CA ARG A 15 8.77 -9.31 7.22
C ARG A 15 8.18 -10.71 7.07
N HIS A 16 6.85 -10.84 7.06
CA HIS A 16 6.18 -12.12 6.83
C HIS A 16 6.32 -12.55 5.37
N VAL A 17 6.18 -11.61 4.43
CA VAL A 17 6.44 -11.87 3.02
C VAL A 17 7.89 -12.29 2.78
N ALA A 18 8.85 -11.59 3.35
CA ALA A 18 10.27 -11.92 3.23
C ALA A 18 10.58 -13.31 3.82
N GLN A 19 9.99 -13.64 4.96
CA GLN A 19 10.13 -14.97 5.57
C GLN A 19 9.55 -16.06 4.65
N GLU A 20 8.33 -15.89 4.16
CA GLU A 20 7.67 -16.84 3.27
C GLU A 20 8.52 -17.10 2.01
N LEU A 21 9.08 -16.05 1.41
CA LEU A 21 9.95 -16.17 0.24
C LEU A 21 11.23 -16.96 0.55
N VAL A 22 11.89 -16.69 1.68
CA VAL A 22 13.09 -17.44 2.09
C VAL A 22 12.75 -18.92 2.32
N GLU A 23 11.64 -19.21 3.00
CA GLU A 23 11.19 -20.59 3.27
C GLU A 23 10.89 -21.37 1.98
N HIS A 24 10.51 -20.67 0.92
CA HIS A 24 10.28 -21.24 -0.41
C HIS A 24 11.52 -21.23 -1.33
N GLY A 25 12.71 -20.93 -0.77
CA GLY A 25 13.98 -21.02 -1.48
C GLY A 25 14.23 -19.88 -2.48
N TYR A 26 13.64 -18.71 -2.28
CA TYR A 26 13.99 -17.49 -3.01
C TYR A 26 15.15 -16.77 -2.31
N ALA A 27 16.00 -16.09 -3.10
CA ALA A 27 16.92 -15.11 -2.55
C ALA A 27 16.15 -13.81 -2.32
N VAL A 28 16.27 -13.21 -1.13
CA VAL A 28 15.48 -12.03 -0.77
C VAL A 28 16.37 -10.83 -0.52
N CYS A 29 16.08 -9.73 -1.21
CA CYS A 29 16.65 -8.41 -0.96
C CYS A 29 15.55 -7.51 -0.40
N ILE A 30 15.82 -6.81 0.69
CA ILE A 30 14.89 -5.88 1.34
C ILE A 30 15.43 -4.47 1.16
N LEU A 31 14.59 -3.56 0.67
CA LEU A 31 14.85 -2.12 0.69
C LEU A 31 13.91 -1.46 1.70
N ASP A 32 14.43 -0.90 2.78
CA ASP A 32 13.61 -0.26 3.82
C ASP A 32 14.31 0.95 4.43
N ALA A 33 13.56 2.03 4.64
CA ALA A 33 14.09 3.29 5.19
C ALA A 33 14.35 3.20 6.70
N LEU A 34 13.84 2.17 7.37
CA LEU A 34 13.90 1.97 8.82
C LEU A 34 13.39 3.18 9.61
N LEU A 35 12.25 3.73 9.17
CA LEU A 35 11.59 4.86 9.85
C LEU A 35 11.31 4.53 11.33
N GLU A 36 11.75 5.41 12.23
CA GLU A 36 11.58 5.23 13.68
C GLU A 36 10.12 5.04 14.09
N GLN A 37 9.19 5.75 13.42
CA GLN A 37 7.75 5.62 13.65
C GLN A 37 7.23 4.19 13.42
N VAL A 38 7.89 3.40 12.59
CA VAL A 38 7.49 2.02 12.24
C VAL A 38 8.25 0.99 13.07
N HIS A 39 9.55 1.18 13.27
CA HIS A 39 10.43 0.16 13.83
C HIS A 39 10.88 0.43 15.27
N GLY A 40 10.69 1.65 15.76
CA GLY A 40 11.21 2.10 17.04
C GLY A 40 12.74 2.07 17.10
N SER A 41 13.28 1.91 18.31
CA SER A 41 14.72 1.84 18.59
C SER A 41 15.28 0.42 18.68
N GLY A 42 14.43 -0.60 18.46
CA GLY A 42 14.81 -2.01 18.58
C GLY A 42 15.61 -2.52 17.39
N ALA A 43 16.34 -3.62 17.60
CA ALA A 43 16.95 -4.36 16.50
C ALA A 43 15.86 -5.02 15.64
N ILE A 44 16.00 -4.91 14.32
CA ILE A 44 15.07 -5.51 13.36
C ILE A 44 15.57 -6.92 13.04
N GLY A 45 14.74 -7.92 13.35
CA GLY A 45 15.01 -9.30 12.97
C GLY A 45 14.73 -9.49 11.47
N LEU A 46 15.72 -9.99 10.73
CA LEU A 46 15.57 -10.39 9.34
C LEU A 46 15.56 -11.91 9.22
N PRO A 47 14.81 -12.50 8.27
CA PRO A 47 14.94 -13.91 7.93
C PRO A 47 16.40 -14.25 7.59
N ALA A 48 16.88 -15.41 8.05
CA ALA A 48 18.23 -15.85 7.72
C ALA A 48 18.40 -15.98 6.19
N GLY A 49 19.40 -15.31 5.63
CA GLY A 49 19.64 -15.30 4.18
C GLY A 49 18.93 -14.18 3.41
N ALA A 50 18.13 -13.33 4.08
CA ALA A 50 17.67 -12.07 3.50
C ALA A 50 18.77 -10.99 3.62
N GLU A 51 18.94 -10.21 2.55
CA GLU A 51 19.84 -9.06 2.49
C GLU A 51 19.03 -7.78 2.75
N LEU A 52 19.57 -6.85 3.54
CA LEU A 52 18.94 -5.55 3.80
C LEU A 52 19.79 -4.43 3.23
N ILE A 53 19.15 -3.62 2.39
CA ILE A 53 19.60 -2.30 1.97
C ILE A 53 18.78 -1.28 2.74
N LYS A 54 19.43 -0.59 3.68
CA LYS A 54 18.81 0.53 4.38
C LYS A 54 18.80 1.74 3.44
N GLY A 55 17.63 2.11 2.95
CA GLY A 55 17.49 3.19 1.98
C GLY A 55 16.04 3.62 1.80
N ASP A 56 15.86 4.86 1.36
CA ASP A 56 14.56 5.40 1.02
C ASP A 56 14.21 5.03 -0.43
N VAL A 57 12.94 4.68 -0.69
CA VAL A 57 12.50 4.35 -2.06
C VAL A 57 12.54 5.58 -3.00
N ARG A 58 12.64 6.79 -2.45
CA ARG A 58 12.87 8.03 -3.20
C ARG A 58 14.33 8.20 -3.62
N ASP A 59 15.25 7.48 -2.99
CA ASP A 59 16.67 7.52 -3.30
C ASP A 59 16.96 6.63 -4.51
N ARG A 60 17.34 7.28 -5.62
CA ARG A 60 17.62 6.64 -6.91
C ARG A 60 18.77 5.64 -6.81
N ASP A 61 19.79 5.95 -6.01
CA ASP A 61 20.99 5.13 -5.92
C ASP A 61 20.70 3.88 -5.08
N ALA A 62 19.98 4.03 -3.96
CA ALA A 62 19.55 2.91 -3.14
C ALA A 62 18.60 1.97 -3.91
N VAL A 63 17.69 2.52 -4.72
CA VAL A 63 16.81 1.74 -5.60
C VAL A 63 17.62 0.99 -6.66
N ALA A 64 18.59 1.65 -7.31
CA ALA A 64 19.42 1.02 -8.34
C ALA A 64 20.31 -0.10 -7.76
N GLU A 65 20.82 0.07 -6.54
CA GLU A 65 21.54 -0.96 -5.79
C GLU A 65 20.61 -2.14 -5.47
N ALA A 66 19.40 -1.87 -4.97
CA ALA A 66 18.44 -2.90 -4.62
C ALA A 66 17.95 -3.73 -5.81
N LEU A 67 17.97 -3.17 -7.03
CA LEU A 67 17.56 -3.83 -8.26
C LEU A 67 18.64 -4.74 -8.87
N GLN A 68 19.86 -4.78 -8.33
CA GLN A 68 20.92 -5.62 -8.88
C GLN A 68 20.56 -7.12 -8.85
N GLY A 69 20.46 -7.72 -10.03
CA GLY A 69 20.15 -9.14 -10.21
C GLY A 69 18.75 -9.56 -9.78
N VAL A 70 17.82 -8.61 -9.59
CA VAL A 70 16.44 -8.89 -9.17
C VAL A 70 15.62 -9.45 -10.34
N ASN A 71 14.83 -10.48 -10.07
CA ASN A 71 13.91 -11.09 -11.04
C ASN A 71 12.47 -10.59 -10.91
N ALA A 72 12.02 -10.30 -9.69
CA ALA A 72 10.67 -9.80 -9.43
C ALA A 72 10.62 -8.96 -8.14
N ILE A 73 9.57 -8.17 -8.01
CA ILE A 73 9.43 -7.17 -6.95
C ILE A 73 8.09 -7.33 -6.24
N ILE A 74 8.11 -7.22 -4.92
CA ILE A 74 6.94 -7.00 -4.07
C ILE A 74 7.08 -5.61 -3.44
N HIS A 75 6.31 -4.65 -3.95
CA HIS A 75 6.41 -3.25 -3.58
C HIS A 75 5.44 -2.93 -2.44
N LEU A 76 5.97 -2.88 -1.21
CA LEU A 76 5.21 -2.60 0.02
C LEU A 76 5.61 -1.27 0.67
N ALA A 77 6.69 -0.63 0.20
CA ALA A 77 7.11 0.68 0.69
C ALA A 77 6.01 1.72 0.43
N ALA A 78 5.43 2.23 1.51
CA ALA A 78 4.44 3.29 1.52
C ALA A 78 4.32 3.87 2.93
N GLU A 79 4.01 5.16 3.03
CA GLU A 79 3.45 5.76 4.24
C GLU A 79 2.01 5.28 4.44
N VAL A 80 1.65 5.01 5.70
CA VAL A 80 0.34 4.48 6.09
C VAL A 80 -0.29 5.33 7.19
N GLY A 81 -1.60 5.54 7.10
CA GLY A 81 -2.37 6.28 8.12
C GLY A 81 -3.27 7.36 7.52
N VAL A 82 -4.58 7.12 7.54
CA VAL A 82 -5.58 8.06 6.97
C VAL A 82 -5.51 9.43 7.64
N GLY A 83 -5.51 9.49 8.97
CA GLY A 83 -5.50 10.76 9.72
C GLY A 83 -4.22 11.57 9.51
N GLN A 84 -3.05 10.92 9.64
CA GLN A 84 -1.75 11.59 9.51
C GLN A 84 -1.52 12.15 8.10
N SER A 85 -2.02 11.45 7.08
CA SER A 85 -1.91 11.91 5.70
C SER A 85 -2.50 13.31 5.45
N MET A 86 -3.43 13.77 6.29
CA MET A 86 -4.08 15.07 6.14
C MET A 86 -3.20 16.25 6.59
N TYR A 87 -2.14 16.01 7.36
CA TYR A 87 -1.21 17.05 7.80
C TYR A 87 0.26 16.78 7.44
N GLU A 88 0.61 15.55 7.04
CA GLU A 88 1.93 15.21 6.48
C GLU A 88 1.87 14.95 4.97
N ILE A 89 1.12 15.77 4.24
CA ILE A 89 0.77 15.56 2.82
C ILE A 89 2.02 15.29 1.94
N ALA A 90 3.03 16.15 2.03
CA ALA A 90 4.24 16.03 1.22
C ALA A 90 5.04 14.75 1.52
N ARG A 91 4.98 14.25 2.76
CA ARG A 91 5.62 12.99 3.16
C ARG A 91 4.93 11.81 2.49
N TYR A 92 3.59 11.78 2.50
CA TYR A 92 2.79 10.74 1.87
C TYR A 92 2.95 10.74 0.34
N VAL A 93 2.80 11.90 -0.30
CA VAL A 93 3.01 12.04 -1.75
C VAL A 93 4.44 11.67 -2.12
N GLY A 94 5.42 12.09 -1.33
CA GLY A 94 6.83 11.78 -1.55
C GLY A 94 7.12 10.27 -1.51
N ALA A 95 6.67 9.57 -0.47
CA ALA A 95 6.97 8.15 -0.32
C ALA A 95 6.13 7.27 -1.26
N ASN A 96 4.83 7.55 -1.36
CA ASN A 96 3.89 6.68 -2.08
C ASN A 96 3.92 6.95 -3.58
N ASP A 97 3.91 8.21 -4.02
CA ASP A 97 3.81 8.54 -5.44
C ASP A 97 5.21 8.66 -6.05
N LEU A 98 6.03 9.58 -5.53
CA LEU A 98 7.38 9.81 -6.04
C LEU A 98 8.27 8.59 -5.82
N GLY A 99 8.20 7.94 -4.65
CA GLY A 99 8.93 6.70 -4.40
C GLY A 99 8.61 5.60 -5.40
N THR A 100 7.31 5.39 -5.69
CA THR A 100 6.88 4.46 -6.74
C THR A 100 7.40 4.87 -8.11
N ALA A 101 7.30 6.15 -8.46
CA ALA A 101 7.82 6.67 -9.72
C ALA A 101 9.34 6.45 -9.87
N THR A 102 10.11 6.68 -8.81
CA THR A 102 11.56 6.41 -8.76
C THR A 102 11.85 4.93 -9.01
N LEU A 103 11.10 4.03 -8.37
CA LEU A 103 11.23 2.59 -8.61
C LEU A 103 10.93 2.25 -10.07
N LEU A 104 9.78 2.68 -10.60
CA LEU A 104 9.35 2.38 -11.96
C LEU A 104 10.33 2.95 -13.02
N GLU A 105 10.85 4.16 -12.81
CA GLU A 105 11.88 4.74 -13.69
C GLU A 105 13.17 3.90 -13.69
N ALA A 106 13.57 3.37 -12.53
CA ALA A 106 14.74 2.50 -12.46
C ALA A 106 14.53 1.16 -13.19
N LEU A 107 13.30 0.64 -13.23
CA LEU A 107 12.97 -0.60 -13.96
C LEU A 107 13.17 -0.50 -15.47
N ILE A 108 13.20 0.72 -16.05
CA ILE A 108 13.52 0.92 -17.47
C ILE A 108 14.94 0.40 -17.78
N LYS A 109 15.88 0.58 -16.84
CA LYS A 109 17.27 0.10 -16.97
C LYS A 109 17.48 -1.28 -16.35
N HIS A 110 16.62 -1.65 -15.41
CA HIS A 110 16.67 -2.91 -14.66
C HIS A 110 15.34 -3.67 -14.80
N PRO A 111 15.02 -4.20 -15.99
CA PRO A 111 13.73 -4.84 -16.22
C PRO A 111 13.59 -6.09 -15.36
N VAL A 112 12.38 -6.31 -14.85
CA VAL A 112 12.01 -7.47 -14.03
C VAL A 112 10.86 -8.22 -14.69
N GLU A 113 10.70 -9.49 -14.34
CA GLU A 113 9.64 -10.35 -14.90
C GLU A 113 8.26 -9.98 -14.34
N ARG A 114 8.20 -9.43 -13.12
CA ARG A 114 6.95 -9.14 -12.42
C ARG A 114 7.15 -8.12 -11.31
N ILE A 115 6.16 -7.25 -11.14
CA ILE A 115 5.96 -6.43 -9.95
C ILE A 115 4.58 -6.73 -9.35
N VAL A 116 4.52 -6.88 -8.03
CA VAL A 116 3.29 -6.95 -7.25
C VAL A 116 3.27 -5.73 -6.35
N VAL A 117 2.21 -4.92 -6.42
CA VAL A 117 2.04 -3.72 -5.59
C VAL A 117 0.95 -3.94 -4.55
N ALA A 118 1.21 -3.54 -3.31
CA ALA A 118 0.17 -3.50 -2.29
C ALA A 118 -0.61 -2.19 -2.39
N SER A 119 -1.85 -2.25 -2.88
CA SER A 119 -2.82 -1.14 -2.81
C SER A 119 -3.48 -1.08 -1.43
N SER A 120 -4.67 -0.49 -1.31
CA SER A 120 -5.39 -0.40 -0.04
C SER A 120 -6.90 -0.35 -0.23
N MET A 121 -7.66 -1.00 0.66
CA MET A 121 -9.12 -0.87 0.73
C MET A 121 -9.58 0.59 0.87
N SER A 122 -8.72 1.49 1.37
CA SER A 122 -9.04 2.92 1.50
C SER A 122 -9.32 3.60 0.17
N VAL A 123 -8.93 3.03 -0.98
CA VAL A 123 -9.31 3.56 -2.30
C VAL A 123 -10.82 3.48 -2.55
N TYR A 124 -11.53 2.65 -1.79
CA TYR A 124 -12.98 2.46 -1.88
C TYR A 124 -13.78 3.25 -0.82
N GLY A 125 -13.12 4.09 -0.02
CA GLY A 125 -13.78 4.89 1.02
C GLY A 125 -14.44 4.00 2.09
N GLU A 126 -15.74 4.16 2.28
CA GLU A 126 -16.53 3.41 3.29
C GLU A 126 -16.92 1.99 2.81
N GLY A 127 -16.62 1.63 1.57
CA GLY A 127 -17.02 0.35 0.96
C GLY A 127 -18.46 0.35 0.45
N LEU A 128 -18.97 -0.84 0.16
CA LEU A 128 -20.34 -1.08 -0.30
C LEU A 128 -21.30 -1.32 0.85
N TYR A 129 -22.53 -0.87 0.65
CA TYR A 129 -23.65 -1.10 1.55
C TYR A 129 -24.89 -1.54 0.78
N VAL A 130 -25.89 -2.02 1.52
CA VAL A 130 -27.19 -2.40 0.99
C VAL A 130 -28.31 -1.81 1.86
N THR A 131 -29.35 -1.31 1.20
CA THR A 131 -30.58 -0.87 1.89
C THR A 131 -31.41 -2.08 2.34
N PRO A 132 -32.39 -1.94 3.25
CA PRO A 132 -33.32 -3.02 3.59
C PRO A 132 -34.05 -3.61 2.37
N GLY A 133 -34.37 -2.77 1.37
CA GLY A 133 -34.94 -3.19 0.08
C GLY A 133 -33.98 -3.85 -0.91
N GLY A 134 -32.73 -4.15 -0.53
CA GLY A 134 -31.76 -4.85 -1.39
C GLY A 134 -31.01 -4.00 -2.41
N ARG A 135 -31.14 -2.66 -2.37
CA ARG A 135 -30.43 -1.77 -3.29
C ARG A 135 -28.99 -1.56 -2.81
N ARG A 136 -28.01 -1.77 -3.70
CA ARG A 136 -26.59 -1.45 -3.47
C ARG A 136 -26.39 0.06 -3.35
N ILE A 137 -25.54 0.47 -2.40
CA ILE A 137 -25.13 1.85 -2.13
C ILE A 137 -23.59 1.87 -2.11
N ASP A 138 -22.99 2.69 -2.95
CA ASP A 138 -21.53 2.79 -3.16
C ASP A 138 -20.92 4.09 -2.65
N ASN A 139 -21.76 5.04 -2.24
CA ASN A 139 -21.40 6.38 -1.80
C ASN A 139 -21.81 6.66 -0.35
N ALA A 140 -22.01 5.61 0.45
CA ALA A 140 -22.34 5.74 1.86
C ALA A 140 -21.26 6.55 2.60
N ARG A 141 -21.69 7.38 3.56
CA ARG A 141 -20.82 8.21 4.39
C ARG A 141 -21.31 8.22 5.82
N ARG A 142 -20.42 7.88 6.75
CA ARG A 142 -20.68 8.11 8.16
C ARG A 142 -20.43 9.58 8.48
N GLN A 143 -21.36 10.18 9.23
CA GLN A 143 -21.20 11.54 9.71
C GLN A 143 -20.54 11.52 11.09
N ALA A 144 -19.64 12.46 11.35
CA ALA A 144 -18.94 12.51 12.63
C ALA A 144 -19.89 12.69 13.83
N ASN A 145 -21.00 13.40 13.65
CA ASN A 145 -22.01 13.59 14.70
C ASN A 145 -22.77 12.29 15.01
N ASP A 146 -23.11 11.53 13.98
CA ASP A 146 -23.77 10.24 14.12
C ASP A 146 -22.92 9.27 14.93
N ILE A 147 -21.64 9.15 14.55
CA ILE A 147 -20.63 8.34 15.25
C ILE A 147 -20.55 8.73 16.72
N LYS A 148 -20.48 10.04 17.02
CA LYS A 148 -20.41 10.55 18.41
C LYS A 148 -21.68 10.24 19.21
N SER A 149 -22.82 10.16 18.55
CA SER A 149 -24.10 9.81 19.17
C SER A 149 -24.34 8.30 19.32
N GLY A 150 -23.40 7.46 18.86
CA GLY A 150 -23.51 6.00 18.90
C GLY A 150 -24.25 5.40 17.71
N GLN A 151 -24.58 6.20 16.69
CA GLN A 151 -25.02 5.69 15.39
C GLN A 151 -23.78 5.41 14.54
N TRP A 152 -23.46 4.13 14.37
CA TRP A 152 -22.25 3.70 13.68
C TRP A 152 -22.50 3.30 12.22
N ASN A 153 -23.71 2.81 11.92
CA ASN A 153 -24.08 2.38 10.57
C ASN A 153 -24.59 3.59 9.77
N PRO A 154 -24.02 3.85 8.57
CA PRO A 154 -24.48 4.96 7.75
C PRO A 154 -25.96 4.78 7.39
N LEU A 155 -26.63 5.91 7.21
CA LEU A 155 -28.02 5.94 6.79
C LEU A 155 -28.13 6.20 5.28
N SER A 156 -29.20 5.69 4.67
CA SER A 156 -29.60 6.06 3.32
C SER A 156 -30.10 7.51 3.29
N ALA A 157 -30.30 8.08 2.10
CA ALA A 157 -30.92 9.40 1.96
C ALA A 157 -32.37 9.48 2.48
N ALA A 158 -32.98 8.32 2.80
CA ALA A 158 -34.30 8.19 3.40
C ALA A 158 -34.23 7.80 4.90
N ASP A 159 -33.09 8.04 5.55
CA ASP A 159 -32.84 7.72 6.97
C ASP A 159 -32.95 6.23 7.33
N GLU A 160 -32.80 5.34 6.35
CA GLU A 160 -32.78 3.89 6.58
C GLU A 160 -31.38 3.42 6.97
N SER A 161 -31.26 2.57 8.00
CA SER A 161 -29.97 1.98 8.36
C SER A 161 -29.46 1.06 7.26
N LEU A 162 -28.23 1.32 6.81
CA LEU A 162 -27.57 0.52 5.79
C LEU A 162 -26.80 -0.63 6.43
N SER A 163 -26.78 -1.78 5.75
CA SER A 163 -25.94 -2.93 6.14
C SER A 163 -24.71 -3.02 5.23
N PRO A 164 -23.51 -3.34 5.77
CA PRO A 164 -22.32 -3.47 4.96
C PRO A 164 -22.43 -4.65 3.99
N LEU A 165 -21.84 -4.50 2.81
CA LEU A 165 -21.73 -5.52 1.78
C LEU A 165 -20.24 -5.72 1.43
N PRO A 166 -19.78 -6.94 1.12
CA PRO A 166 -18.45 -7.14 0.56
C PRO A 166 -18.21 -6.20 -0.63
N THR A 167 -17.08 -5.51 -0.62
CA THR A 167 -16.71 -4.55 -1.66
C THR A 167 -15.92 -5.27 -2.74
N ASP A 168 -16.48 -5.31 -3.95
CA ASP A 168 -15.84 -5.83 -5.15
C ASP A 168 -15.08 -4.72 -5.90
N GLU A 169 -14.29 -5.11 -6.89
CA GLU A 169 -13.52 -4.22 -7.75
C GLU A 169 -14.38 -3.44 -8.77
N GLU A 170 -15.69 -3.74 -8.86
CA GLU A 170 -16.65 -2.97 -9.66
C GLU A 170 -17.07 -1.67 -8.96
N LYS A 171 -16.89 -1.57 -7.64
CA LYS A 171 -17.19 -0.34 -6.90
C LYS A 171 -16.33 0.82 -7.44
N PRO A 172 -16.93 1.97 -7.78
CA PRO A 172 -16.18 3.17 -8.09
C PRO A 172 -15.24 3.57 -6.94
N VAL A 173 -14.04 4.03 -7.32
CA VAL A 173 -13.07 4.58 -6.37
C VAL A 173 -13.63 5.80 -5.67
N ASP A 174 -13.22 5.95 -4.42
CA ASP A 174 -13.79 6.93 -3.52
C ASP A 174 -12.74 7.41 -2.50
N LEU A 175 -12.01 8.43 -2.92
CA LEU A 175 -10.74 8.84 -2.31
C LEU A 175 -10.99 9.87 -1.18
N ALA A 176 -11.32 9.38 0.00
CA ALA A 176 -11.67 10.22 1.15
C ALA A 176 -10.47 10.81 1.93
N SER A 177 -9.23 10.57 1.50
CA SER A 177 -8.01 11.06 2.18
C SER A 177 -6.81 11.14 1.24
N ILE A 178 -5.77 11.85 1.68
CA ILE A 178 -4.48 11.92 0.97
C ILE A 178 -3.82 10.53 0.90
N TYR A 179 -3.92 9.73 1.97
CA TYR A 179 -3.48 8.34 1.93
C TYR A 179 -4.21 7.53 0.85
N ALA A 180 -5.56 7.59 0.80
CA ALA A 180 -6.32 6.89 -0.22
C ALA A 180 -5.94 7.33 -1.65
N LEU A 181 -5.78 8.64 -1.86
CA LEU A 181 -5.36 9.19 -3.15
C LEU A 181 -3.99 8.67 -3.58
N THR A 182 -2.99 8.74 -2.70
CA THR A 182 -1.62 8.32 -3.01
C THR A 182 -1.50 6.80 -3.19
N LYS A 183 -2.24 5.99 -2.43
CA LYS A 183 -2.31 4.54 -2.65
C LYS A 183 -2.97 4.19 -3.99
N TYR A 184 -4.01 4.92 -4.38
CA TYR A 184 -4.62 4.76 -5.69
C TYR A 184 -3.66 5.16 -6.82
N ALA A 185 -2.95 6.28 -6.68
CA ALA A 185 -1.94 6.69 -7.65
C ALA A 185 -0.82 5.65 -7.80
N GLN A 186 -0.32 5.11 -6.68
CA GLN A 186 0.67 4.04 -6.66
C GLN A 186 0.17 2.77 -7.38
N GLU A 187 -1.06 2.32 -7.13
CA GLU A 187 -1.68 1.19 -7.84
C GLU A 187 -1.75 1.44 -9.35
N ARG A 188 -2.32 2.59 -9.74
CA ARG A 188 -2.51 2.94 -11.16
C ARG A 188 -1.18 3.10 -11.89
N ALA A 189 -0.18 3.70 -11.27
CA ALA A 189 1.15 3.87 -11.86
C ALA A 189 1.80 2.52 -12.18
N VAL A 190 1.75 1.57 -11.25
CA VAL A 190 2.32 0.22 -11.46
C VAL A 190 1.57 -0.55 -12.54
N LEU A 191 0.23 -0.48 -12.56
CA LEU A 191 -0.58 -1.13 -13.61
C LEU A 191 -0.30 -0.54 -15.00
N ILE A 192 -0.31 0.79 -15.11
CA ILE A 192 -0.03 1.48 -16.38
C ILE A 192 1.37 1.15 -16.89
N PHE A 193 2.37 1.12 -16.00
CA PHE A 193 3.73 0.77 -16.38
C PHE A 193 3.86 -0.70 -16.79
N GLY A 194 3.18 -1.61 -16.09
CA GLY A 194 3.23 -3.05 -16.39
C GLY A 194 2.53 -3.45 -17.70
N ASP A 195 1.59 -2.63 -18.18
CA ASP A 195 0.85 -2.85 -19.43
C ASP A 195 1.56 -2.24 -20.67
N ALA A 196 2.61 -1.45 -20.48
CA ALA A 196 3.34 -0.73 -21.54
C ALA A 196 4.44 -1.60 -22.19
#